data_AF-A0A3M3APG9-F1
#
_entry.id   AF-A0A3M3APG9-F1
#
_cell.length_a   1.000
_cell.length_b   1.000
_cell.length_c   1.000
_cell.angle_alpha   90.00
_cell.angle_beta   90.00
_cell.angle_gamma   90.00
#
_symmetry.space_group_name_H-M   'P 1'
#
loop_
_entity.id
_entity.type
_entity.pdbx_description
1 polymer ?
#
loop_
_entity_poly.entity_id
_entity_poly.type
_entity_poly.pdbx_seq_one_letter_code
_entity_poly.pdbx_strand_id
1 'polypeptide(L)'
;MLSPGEQADSRHFMPLLDQISHPGCRGRPRKRCCYVLADKGYDSQFIRQYCDRYGMQPVIPLRKMHRKPRPGLPRLFDRPQYKKSNVIERVFSWLKEKRRICTRYDKLAISFKAMVTLACIERCLRADFSDKP
;
A
#
# COMPACT_ATOMS: atom_id res chain seq x y z
N MET A 1 -1.99 -1.03 11.31
CA MET A 1 -1.04 -0.10 11.96
C MET A 1 -1.32 1.32 11.47
N LEU A 2 -1.23 2.35 12.33
CA LEU A 2 -1.36 3.76 11.93
C LEU A 2 -0.03 4.48 12.23
N SER A 3 0.52 5.18 11.24
CA SER A 3 1.76 5.95 11.39
C SER A 3 1.50 7.33 12.02
N PRO A 4 2.47 7.90 12.75
CA PRO A 4 2.48 9.31 13.08
C PRO A 4 2.60 10.17 11.81
N GLY A 5 2.02 11.37 11.81
CA GLY A 5 2.03 12.25 10.61
C GLY A 5 3.41 12.77 10.21
N GLU A 6 4.39 12.74 11.11
CA GLU A 6 5.76 13.23 10.87
C GLU A 6 6.71 12.14 10.33
N GLN A 7 6.28 10.88 10.34
CA GLN A 7 7.13 9.76 9.91
C GLN A 7 6.86 9.40 8.45
N ALA A 8 7.94 9.18 7.70
CA ALA A 8 7.83 8.65 6.35
C ALA A 8 7.26 7.22 6.40
N ASP A 9 6.19 6.97 5.64
CA ASP A 9 5.51 5.66 5.60
C ASP A 9 6.45 4.50 5.20
N SER A 10 7.52 4.80 4.47
CA SER A 10 8.56 3.83 4.11
C SER A 10 9.21 3.14 5.32
N ARG A 11 9.23 3.79 6.49
CA ARG A 11 9.73 3.19 7.76
C ARG A 11 8.78 2.12 8.30
N HIS A 12 7.49 2.21 8.00
CA HIS A 12 6.48 1.27 8.46
C HIS A 12 6.22 0.13 7.45
N PHE A 13 6.91 0.12 6.31
CA PHE A 13 6.74 -0.86 5.25
C PHE A 13 6.94 -2.31 5.72
N MET A 14 8.05 -2.62 6.40
CA MET A 14 8.33 -3.98 6.87
C MET A 14 7.37 -4.40 8.00
N PRO A 15 7.17 -3.59 9.07
CA PRO A 15 6.18 -3.90 10.11
C PRO A 15 4.78 -4.15 9.56
N LEU A 16 4.37 -3.42 8.52
CA LEU A 16 3.08 -3.60 7.85
C LEU A 16 3.01 -4.95 7.12
N LEU A 17 4.03 -5.29 6.32
CA LEU A 17 4.04 -6.55 5.58
C LEU A 17 4.17 -7.78 6.48
N ASP A 18 4.74 -7.64 7.67
CA ASP A 18 4.81 -8.72 8.67
C ASP A 18 3.46 -9.04 9.31
N GLN A 19 2.52 -8.09 9.31
CA GLN A 19 1.16 -8.27 9.83
C GLN A 19 0.21 -8.91 8.81
N ILE A 20 0.58 -8.93 7.52
CA ILE A 20 -0.28 -9.40 6.44
C ILE A 20 -0.04 -10.88 6.19
N SER A 21 -1.14 -11.65 6.10
CA SER A 21 -1.13 -13.03 5.64
C SER A 21 -2.15 -13.21 4.53
N HIS A 22 -1.74 -13.87 3.45
CA HIS A 22 -2.60 -14.17 2.33
C HIS A 22 -3.16 -15.59 2.46
N PRO A 23 -4.49 -15.76 2.48
CA PRO A 23 -5.08 -17.09 2.42
C PRO A 23 -4.66 -17.76 1.11
N GLY A 24 -4.06 -18.94 1.21
CA GLY A 24 -3.75 -19.78 0.05
C GLY A 24 -4.93 -20.68 -0.28
N CYS A 25 -4.99 -21.18 -1.51
CA CYS A 25 -6.08 -22.07 -1.94
C CYS A 25 -6.12 -23.40 -1.15
N ARG A 26 -4.97 -23.88 -0.65
CA ARG A 26 -4.84 -25.05 0.23
C ARG A 26 -3.61 -24.89 1.12
N GLY A 27 -3.68 -25.39 2.36
CA GLY A 27 -2.56 -25.44 3.31
C GLY A 27 -2.30 -24.13 4.06
N ARG A 28 -1.08 -23.99 4.61
CA ARG A 28 -0.68 -22.83 5.42
C ARG A 28 -0.77 -21.52 4.61
N PRO A 29 -1.46 -20.48 5.12
CA PRO A 29 -1.51 -19.16 4.47
C PRO A 29 -0.11 -18.65 4.12
N ARG A 30 0.03 -18.08 2.92
CA ARG A 30 1.30 -17.50 2.48
C ARG A 30 1.52 -16.21 3.25
N LYS A 31 2.68 -16.08 3.91
CA LYS A 31 3.06 -14.83 4.60
C LYS A 31 3.48 -13.71 3.65
N ARG A 32 3.70 -13.99 2.36
CA ARG A 32 4.33 -13.07 1.41
C ARG A 32 3.63 -13.07 0.05
N CYS A 33 3.52 -11.89 -0.55
CA CYS A 33 2.92 -11.66 -1.87
C CYS A 33 3.92 -11.98 -2.98
N CYS A 34 3.45 -12.29 -4.19
CA CYS A 34 4.34 -12.38 -5.36
C CYS A 34 4.85 -11.00 -5.83
N TYR A 35 4.01 -9.97 -5.71
CA TYR A 35 4.31 -8.61 -6.16
C TYR A 35 4.01 -7.61 -5.05
N VAL A 36 4.84 -6.57 -4.96
CA VAL A 36 4.57 -5.39 -4.12
C VAL A 36 4.49 -4.16 -5.01
N LEU A 37 3.31 -3.56 -5.07
CA LEU A 37 3.09 -2.28 -5.73
C LEU A 37 3.26 -1.18 -4.69
N ALA A 38 4.11 -0.20 -4.98
CA ALA A 38 4.26 0.96 -4.12
C ALA A 38 4.69 2.18 -4.93
N ASP A 39 4.36 3.36 -4.39
CA ASP A 39 4.67 4.62 -5.04
C ASP A 39 6.18 4.86 -5.14
N LYS A 40 6.56 5.78 -6.02
CA LYS A 40 7.94 6.24 -6.20
C LYS A 40 8.63 6.68 -4.89
N GLY A 41 7.87 7.14 -3.89
CA GLY A 41 8.39 7.49 -2.56
C GLY A 41 8.97 6.30 -1.79
N TYR A 42 8.57 5.07 -2.14
CA TYR A 42 9.10 3.82 -1.59
C TYR A 42 10.33 3.30 -2.33
N ASP A 43 10.89 4.07 -3.28
CA ASP A 43 12.14 3.70 -3.96
C ASP A 43 13.35 3.81 -3.02
N SER A 44 13.54 2.74 -2.25
CA SER A 44 14.62 2.60 -1.30
C SER A 44 15.36 1.28 -1.48
N GLN A 45 16.66 1.29 -1.19
CA GLN A 45 17.47 0.08 -1.20
C GLN A 45 17.02 -0.93 -0.14
N PHE A 46 16.70 -0.49 1.08
CA PHE A 46 16.25 -1.40 2.13
C PHE A 46 14.93 -2.09 1.78
N ILE A 47 13.99 -1.38 1.13
CA ILE A 47 12.71 -1.94 0.68
C ILE A 47 12.96 -3.00 -0.40
N ARG A 48 13.80 -2.69 -1.39
CA ARG A 48 14.11 -3.62 -2.48
C ARG A 48 14.84 -4.88 -1.97
N GLN A 49 15.80 -4.73 -1.06
CA GLN A 49 16.50 -5.85 -0.42
C GLN A 49 15.56 -6.71 0.42
N TYR A 50 14.62 -6.08 1.13
CA TYR A 50 13.57 -6.82 1.85
C TYR A 50 12.73 -7.64 0.88
N CYS A 51 12.29 -7.06 -0.23
CA CYS A 51 11.54 -7.78 -1.25
C CYS A 51 12.34 -8.96 -1.83
N ASP A 52 13.64 -8.80 -2.13
CA ASP A 52 14.50 -9.90 -2.60
C ASP A 52 14.57 -11.05 -1.61
N ARG A 53 14.81 -10.72 -0.33
CA ARG A 53 14.95 -11.71 0.74
C ARG A 53 13.72 -12.61 0.86
N TYR A 54 12.55 -12.08 0.52
CA TYR A 54 11.27 -12.78 0.62
C TYR A 54 10.69 -13.19 -0.74
N GLY A 55 11.46 -13.08 -1.83
CA GLY A 55 11.02 -13.49 -3.18
C GLY A 55 9.85 -12.68 -3.72
N MET A 56 9.68 -11.44 -3.27
CA MET A 56 8.61 -10.54 -3.75
C MET A 56 9.17 -9.64 -4.85
N GLN A 57 8.44 -9.46 -5.95
CA GLN A 57 8.85 -8.55 -7.01
C GLN A 57 8.38 -7.11 -6.69
N PRO A 58 9.30 -6.16 -6.45
CA PRO A 58 8.93 -4.77 -6.19
C PRO A 58 8.61 -4.02 -7.49
N VAL A 59 7.34 -3.73 -7.71
CA VAL A 59 6.83 -2.90 -8.81
C VAL A 59 6.80 -1.45 -8.35
N ILE A 60 8.00 -0.87 -8.22
CA ILE A 60 8.21 0.49 -7.67
C ILE A 60 8.96 1.32 -8.72
N PRO A 61 8.38 2.45 -9.18
CA PRO A 61 9.07 3.36 -10.08
C PRO A 61 10.36 3.88 -9.48
N LEU A 62 11.41 4.01 -10.29
CA LEU A 62 12.67 4.58 -9.83
C LEU A 62 12.52 6.08 -9.53
N ARG A 63 13.09 6.52 -8.40
CA ARG A 63 13.20 7.93 -8.09
C ARG A 63 14.26 8.56 -8.98
N LYS A 64 13.92 9.65 -9.67
CA LYS A 64 14.91 10.49 -10.37
C LYS A 64 15.79 11.12 -9.31
N MET A 65 16.98 10.57 -9.10
CA MET A 65 18.04 11.12 -8.24
C MET A 65 19.37 10.88 -8.93
N HIS A 66 20.34 11.78 -8.74
CA HIS A 66 21.73 11.56 -9.09
C HIS A 66 22.32 10.49 -8.16
N ARG A 67 22.08 9.22 -8.47
CA ARG A 67 22.70 8.08 -7.81
C ARG A 67 23.60 7.38 -8.82
N LYS A 68 24.74 6.87 -8.35
CA LYS A 68 25.56 5.97 -9.17
C LYS A 68 24.67 4.81 -9.65
N PRO A 69 24.69 4.48 -10.96
CA PRO A 69 24.01 3.29 -11.46
C PRO A 69 24.44 2.08 -10.62
N ARG A 70 23.47 1.24 -10.24
CA ARG A 70 23.80 0.03 -9.48
C ARG A 70 24.57 -0.92 -10.40
N PRO A 71 25.70 -1.49 -9.97
CA PRO A 71 26.31 -2.60 -10.69
C PRO A 71 25.35 -3.80 -10.66
N GLY A 72 25.11 -4.43 -11.82
CA GLY A 72 24.20 -5.56 -11.98
C GLY A 72 22.97 -5.28 -12.86
N LEU A 73 22.12 -6.29 -13.03
CA LEU A 73 20.94 -6.20 -13.90
C LEU A 73 19.96 -5.14 -13.38
N PRO A 74 19.55 -4.15 -14.20
CA PRO A 74 18.54 -3.19 -13.80
C PRO A 74 17.23 -3.93 -13.49
N ARG A 75 16.60 -3.60 -12.35
CA ARG A 75 15.28 -4.15 -12.04
C ARG A 75 14.29 -3.65 -13.07
N LEU A 76 13.73 -4.58 -13.84
CA LEU A 76 12.69 -4.27 -14.80
C LEU A 76 11.48 -3.72 -14.05
N PHE A 77 11.06 -2.52 -14.44
CA PHE A 77 9.84 -1.91 -13.92
C PHE A 77 8.66 -2.33 -14.80
N ASP A 78 7.76 -3.12 -14.21
CA ASP A 78 6.55 -3.58 -14.88
C ASP A 78 5.48 -2.47 -14.87
N ARG A 79 5.44 -1.70 -15.97
CA ARG A 79 4.45 -0.62 -16.17
C ARG A 79 3.00 -1.15 -16.19
N PRO A 80 2.64 -2.21 -16.95
CA PRO A 80 1.30 -2.79 -16.89
C PRO A 80 0.85 -3.15 -15.48
N GLN A 81 1.73 -3.78 -14.69
CA GLN A 81 1.41 -4.15 -13.32
C GLN A 81 1.27 -2.90 -12.44
N TYR A 82 2.12 -1.88 -12.62
CA TYR A 82 2.01 -0.63 -11.87
C TYR A 82 0.68 0.10 -12.10
N LYS A 83 0.10 0.05 -13.31
CA LYS A 83 -1.21 0.68 -13.60
C LYS A 83 -2.34 0.20 -12.66
N LYS A 84 -2.20 -0.99 -12.05
CA LYS A 84 -3.17 -1.51 -11.07
C LYS A 84 -3.17 -0.70 -9.76
N SER A 85 -2.13 0.12 -9.50
CA SER A 85 -2.10 1.05 -8.35
C SER A 85 -3.22 2.09 -8.39
N ASN A 86 -3.77 2.40 -9.57
CA ASN A 86 -4.90 3.32 -9.72
C ASN A 86 -6.13 2.90 -8.88
N VAL A 87 -6.31 1.60 -8.61
CA VAL A 87 -7.38 1.13 -7.70
C VAL A 87 -7.14 1.66 -6.28
N ILE A 88 -5.89 1.60 -5.81
CA ILE A 88 -5.48 2.08 -4.49
C ILE A 88 -5.64 3.60 -4.42
N GLU A 89 -5.19 4.31 -5.46
CA GLU A 89 -5.32 5.78 -5.54
C GLU A 89 -6.77 6.23 -5.50
N ARG A 90 -7.67 5.57 -6.25
CA ARG A 90 -9.10 5.87 -6.23
C ARG A 90 -9.73 5.68 -4.85
N VAL A 91 -9.35 4.62 -4.13
CA VAL A 91 -9.82 4.40 -2.75
C VAL A 91 -9.37 5.53 -1.84
N PHE A 92 -8.10 5.96 -1.91
CA PHE A 92 -7.62 7.06 -1.09
C PHE A 92 -8.25 8.41 -1.47
N SER A 93 -8.46 8.68 -2.76
CA SER A 93 -9.15 9.88 -3.23
C SER A 93 -10.56 9.97 -2.65
N TRP A 94 -11.32 8.88 -2.73
CA TRP A 94 -12.66 8.81 -2.14
C TRP A 94 -12.63 8.95 -0.60
N LEU A 95 -11.70 8.28 0.10
CA LEU A 95 -11.56 8.45 1.55
C LEU A 95 -11.29 9.91 1.93
N LYS A 96 -10.55 10.65 1.09
CA LYS A 96 -10.24 12.07 1.30
C LYS A 96 -11.41 13.01 1.02
N GLU A 97 -12.47 12.58 0.33
CA GLU A 97 -13.71 13.38 0.21
C GLU A 97 -14.35 13.62 1.58
N LYS A 98 -14.18 12.67 2.51
CA LYS A 98 -14.65 12.81 3.88
C LYS A 98 -13.67 13.71 4.66
N ARG A 99 -14.04 14.98 4.84
CA ARG A 99 -13.22 16.00 5.52
C ARG A 99 -12.58 15.51 6.82
N ARG A 100 -13.34 14.80 7.68
CA ARG A 100 -12.83 14.24 8.95
C ARG A 100 -11.63 13.30 8.80
N ILE A 101 -11.64 12.47 7.75
CA ILE A 101 -10.55 11.54 7.45
C ILE A 101 -9.39 12.29 6.82
N CYS A 102 -9.67 13.17 5.84
CA CYS A 102 -8.64 13.93 5.14
C CYS A 102 -7.77 14.77 6.07
N THR A 103 -8.38 15.47 7.02
CA THR A 103 -7.65 16.32 7.99
C THR A 103 -7.18 15.56 9.22
N ARG A 104 -7.52 14.27 9.36
CA ARG A 104 -7.25 13.45 10.55
C ARG A 104 -7.66 14.18 11.85
N TYR A 105 -8.94 14.59 11.92
CA TYR A 105 -9.45 15.34 13.09
C TYR A 105 -9.41 14.53 14.39
N ASP A 106 -9.50 13.21 14.30
CA ASP A 106 -9.46 12.32 15.45
C ASP A 106 -8.07 12.29 16.10
N LYS A 107 -7.99 12.73 17.36
CA LYS A 107 -6.75 12.72 18.15
C LYS A 107 -6.30 11.29 18.50
N LEU A 108 -7.26 10.38 18.70
CA LEU A 108 -6.98 8.99 19.06
C LEU A 108 -6.90 8.11 17.81
N ALA A 109 -5.88 7.26 17.76
CA ALA A 109 -5.68 6.28 16.69
C ALA A 109 -6.87 5.32 16.56
N ILE A 110 -7.51 4.96 17.68
CA ILE A 110 -8.68 4.07 17.70
C ILE A 110 -9.87 4.73 17.01
N SER A 111 -10.17 5.98 17.37
CA SER A 111 -11.27 6.76 16.78
C SER A 111 -11.04 6.98 15.28
N PHE A 112 -9.81 7.36 14.88
CA PHE A 112 -9.47 7.52 13.47
C PHE A 112 -9.65 6.21 12.69
N LYS A 113 -9.18 5.09 13.24
CA LYS A 113 -9.36 3.76 12.64
C LYS A 113 -10.84 3.44 12.49
N ALA A 114 -11.67 3.69 13.51
CA ALA A 114 -13.11 3.46 13.46
C ALA A 114 -13.79 4.28 12.35
N MET A 115 -13.42 5.55 12.19
CA MET A 115 -13.94 6.40 11.11
C MET A 115 -13.57 5.90 9.72
N VAL A 116 -12.32 5.46 9.53
CA VAL A 116 -11.88 4.85 8.26
C VAL A 116 -12.65 3.55 7.99
N THR A 117 -12.80 2.69 8.99
CA THR A 117 -13.57 1.45 8.87
C THR A 117 -15.03 1.73 8.52
N LEU A 118 -15.67 2.70 9.18
CA LEU A 118 -17.05 3.09 8.90
C LEU A 118 -17.22 3.59 7.46
N ALA A 119 -16.30 4.42 6.98
CA ALA A 119 -16.32 4.87 5.59
C ALA A 119 -16.23 3.67 4.64
N CYS A 120 -15.31 2.73 4.88
CA CYS A 120 -15.16 1.55 4.02
C CYS A 120 -16.43 0.69 4.00
N ILE A 121 -17.08 0.49 5.16
CA ILE A 121 -18.35 -0.22 5.26
C ILE A 121 -19.43 0.51 4.43
N GLU A 122 -19.58 1.82 4.61
CA GLU A 122 -20.51 2.64 3.81
C GLU A 122 -20.26 2.47 2.31
N ARG A 123 -19.00 2.41 1.88
CA ARG A 123 -18.63 2.23 0.47
C ARG A 123 -18.96 0.86 -0.08
N CYS A 124 -18.75 -0.20 0.72
CA CYS A 124 -19.10 -1.57 0.37
C CYS A 124 -20.62 -1.72 0.25
N LEU A 125 -21.37 -1.25 1.25
CA LEU A 125 -22.83 -1.29 1.22
C LEU A 125 -23.39 -0.53 0.01
N ARG A 126 -22.84 0.64 -0.32
CA ARG A 126 -23.21 1.35 -1.56
C ARG A 126 -22.84 0.59 -2.83
N ALA A 127 -21.83 -0.28 -2.83
CA ALA A 127 -21.50 -1.09 -4.00
C ALA A 127 -22.45 -2.27 -4.15
N ASP A 128 -22.77 -2.92 -3.03
CA ASP A 128 -23.58 -4.14 -2.97
C ASP A 128 -25.08 -3.85 -3.14
N PHE A 129 -25.54 -2.67 -2.69
CA PHE A 129 -26.95 -2.23 -2.75
C PHE A 129 -27.16 -1.06 -3.71
N SER A 130 -26.19 -0.75 -4.57
CA SER A 130 -26.45 0.17 -5.68
C SER A 130 -27.21 -0.59 -6.76
N ASP A 131 -28.55 -0.60 -6.64
CA ASP A 131 -29.49 -0.94 -7.71
C ASP A 131 -29.33 0.08 -8.85
N LYS A 132 -28.24 -0.05 -9.61
CA LYS A 132 -28.13 0.56 -10.93
C LYS A 132 -28.25 -0.58 -11.93
N PRO A 133 -29.19 -0.51 -12.88
CA PRO A 133 -29.19 -1.43 -14.02
C PRO A 133 -27.89 -1.31 -14.82
#